data_AF-A0A9D0M1E4-F1
#
_entry.id   AF-A0A9D0M1E4-F1
#
_cell.length_a   1.000
_cell.length_b   1.000
_cell.length_c   1.000
_cell.angle_alpha   90.00
_cell.angle_beta   90.00
_cell.angle_gamma   90.00
#
_symmetry.space_group_name_H-M   'P 1'
#
loop_
_entity.id
_entity.type
_entity.pdbx_description
1 polymer ?
#
loop_
_entity_poly.entity_id
_entity_poly.type
_entity_poly.pdbx_seq_one_letter_code
_entity_poly.pdbx_strand_id
1 'polypeptide(L)' 'YGTFAPVRTPDIREHKIHSEWLSVNEDVVEKIKFTHETGHRVIAVGITTVRALEATADGAGGIKTMMYTSLYAEK' A
#
# COMPACT_ATOMS: atom_id res chain seq x y z
N TYR A 1 21.66 -11.75 3.03
CA TYR A 1 20.41 -11.77 2.26
C TYR A 1 19.48 -10.73 2.85
N GLY A 2 19.45 -9.54 2.26
CA GLY A 2 18.50 -8.48 2.59
C GLY A 2 17.64 -8.22 1.36
N THR A 3 16.33 -8.08 1.54
CA THR A 3 15.38 -7.78 0.45
C THR A 3 15.44 -6.33 -0.02
N PHE A 4 16.15 -5.46 0.71
CA PHE A 4 16.37 -4.08 0.35
C PHE A 4 17.66 -3.91 -0.45
N ALA A 5 17.59 -3.14 -1.53
CA ALA A 5 18.76 -2.69 -2.25
C ALA A 5 19.67 -1.87 -1.32
N PRO A 6 21.00 -1.99 -1.43
CA PRO A 6 21.92 -1.17 -0.64
C PRO A 6 21.77 0.30 -1.02
N VAL A 7 21.93 1.18 -0.03
CA VAL A 7 21.99 2.62 -0.25
C VAL A 7 23.21 2.93 -1.12
N ARG A 8 22.99 3.59 -2.27
CA ARG A 8 24.04 3.89 -3.26
C ARG A 8 24.56 5.33 -3.20
N THR A 9 24.05 6.13 -2.26
CA THR A 9 24.36 7.57 -2.14
C THR A 9 24.94 7.88 -0.76
N PRO A 10 25.95 8.75 -0.64
CA PRO A 10 26.50 9.16 0.66
C PRO A 10 25.49 9.92 1.54
N ASP A 11 24.59 10.67 0.90
CA ASP A 11 23.48 11.36 1.56
C ASP A 11 22.18 10.57 1.39
N ILE A 12 21.56 10.18 2.50
CA ILE A 12 20.30 9.42 2.51
C ILE A 12 19.13 10.21 1.90
N ARG A 13 19.19 11.55 1.94
CA ARG A 13 18.15 12.44 1.39
C ARG A 13 18.10 12.38 -0.12
N GLU A 14 19.21 11.98 -0.74
CA GLU A 14 19.35 11.82 -2.18
C GLU A 14 19.15 10.36 -2.63
N HIS A 15 18.93 9.43 -1.69
CA HIS A 15 18.70 8.04 -2.02
C HIS A 15 17.26 7.83 -2.52
N LYS A 16 17.11 7.63 -3.84
CA LYS A 16 15.84 7.25 -4.44
C LYS A 16 15.51 5.79 -4.14
N ILE A 17 14.37 5.57 -3.47
CA ILE A 17 13.80 4.23 -3.28
C ILE A 17 13.13 3.80 -4.59
N HIS A 18 13.32 2.54 -4.98
CA HIS A 18 12.67 1.98 -6.15
C HIS A 18 11.14 2.03 -6.01
N SER A 19 10.46 2.41 -7.10
CA SER A 19 9.00 2.34 -7.24
C SER A 19 8.51 0.92 -6.99
N GLU A 20 7.51 0.76 -6.13
CA GLU A 20 6.79 -0.50 -5.96
C GLU A 20 5.41 -0.41 -6.60
N TRP A 21 5.11 -1.35 -7.50
CA TRP A 21 3.83 -1.40 -8.21
C TRP A 21 2.83 -2.27 -7.47
N LEU A 22 1.67 -1.70 -7.13
CA LEU A 22 0.60 -2.40 -6.42
C LEU A 22 -0.75 -2.14 -7.07
N SER A 23 -1.62 -3.13 -6.99
CA SER A 23 -3.03 -3.00 -7.35
C SER A 23 -3.94 -3.50 -6.23
N VAL A 24 -5.08 -2.83 -6.06
CA VAL A 24 -6.19 -3.25 -5.21
C VAL A 24 -7.44 -3.24 -6.08
N ASN A 25 -7.97 -4.44 -6.32
CA ASN A 25 -9.12 -4.66 -7.20
C ASN A 25 -10.44 -4.30 -6.49
N GLU A 26 -11.47 -4.03 -7.28
CA GLU A 26 -12.83 -3.71 -6.79
C GLU A 26 -13.39 -4.83 -5.90
N ASP A 27 -13.16 -6.10 -6.24
CA ASP A 27 -13.67 -7.23 -5.45
C ASP A 27 -13.08 -7.26 -4.02
N VAL A 28 -11.85 -6.78 -3.86
CA VAL A 28 -11.20 -6.65 -2.53
C VAL A 28 -11.80 -5.49 -1.76
N VAL A 29 -12.09 -4.37 -2.43
CA VAL A 29 -12.74 -3.19 -1.85
C VAL A 29 -14.12 -3.55 -1.33
N GLU A 30 -14.93 -4.24 -2.14
CA GLU A 30 -16.27 -4.68 -1.77
C GLU A 30 -16.24 -5.61 -0.55
N LYS A 31 -15.32 -6.58 -0.51
CA LYS A 31 -15.15 -7.49 0.63
C LYS A 31 -14.78 -6.75 1.91
N ILE A 32 -13.87 -5.77 1.82
CA ILE A 32 -13.43 -4.96 2.96
C ILE A 32 -14.57 -4.08 3.48
N LYS A 33 -15.35 -3.47 2.57
CA LYS A 33 -16.52 -2.66 2.91
C LYS A 33 -17.58 -3.51 3.61
N PHE A 34 -17.94 -4.66 3.03
CA PHE A 34 -18.88 -5.60 3.63
C PHE A 34 -18.42 -6.08 5.02
N THR A 35 -17.12 -6.36 5.18
CA THR A 35 -16.55 -6.78 6.47
C THR A 35 -16.72 -5.69 7.53
N HIS A 36 -16.50 -4.42 7.19
CA HIS A 36 -16.75 -3.30 8.11
C HIS A 36 -18.24 -3.10 8.42
N GLU A 37 -19.09 -3.14 7.39
CA GLU A 37 -20.55 -2.98 7.54
C GLU A 37 -21.16 -4.08 8.42
N THR A 38 -20.60 -5.29 8.40
CA THR A 38 -21.02 -6.41 9.26
C THR A 38 -20.36 -6.43 10.63
N GLY A 39 -19.56 -5.41 10.98
CA GLY A 39 -18.92 -5.28 12.30
C GLY A 39 -17.73 -6.20 12.53
N HIS A 40 -17.14 -6.76 11.47
CA HIS A 40 -15.95 -7.60 11.54
C HIS A 40 -14.66 -6.79 11.32
N ARG A 41 -13.51 -7.43 11.61
CA ARG A 41 -12.19 -6.82 11.42
C ARG A 41 -11.54 -7.30 10.13
N VAL A 42 -10.88 -6.39 9.43
CA VAL A 42 -9.95 -6.70 8.33
C VAL A 42 -8.53 -6.73 8.88
N ILE A 43 -7.78 -7.80 8.62
CA ILE A 43 -6.41 -7.97 9.11
C ILE A 43 -5.47 -8.04 7.91
N ALA A 44 -4.57 -7.06 7.80
CA ALA A 44 -3.52 -7.07 6.79
C ALA A 44 -2.40 -8.04 7.20
N VAL A 45 -1.99 -8.92 6.29
CA VAL A 45 -0.90 -9.88 6.53
C VAL A 45 0.28 -9.53 5.63
N GLY A 46 1.32 -8.95 6.24
CA GLY A 46 2.54 -8.53 5.54
C GLY A 46 2.62 -7.02 5.28
N ILE A 47 3.84 -6.49 5.27
CA ILE A 47 4.10 -5.05 5.16
C ILE A 47 3.65 -4.46 3.81
N THR A 48 3.74 -5.24 2.73
CA THR A 48 3.27 -4.82 1.40
C THR A 48 1.75 -4.69 1.37
N THR A 49 1.03 -5.61 2.00
CA THR A 49 -0.44 -5.55 2.13
C THR A 49 -0.86 -4.34 2.97
N VAL A 50 -0.18 -4.08 4.08
CA VAL A 50 -0.43 -2.88 4.89
C VAL A 50 -0.27 -1.62 4.03
N ARG A 51 0.85 -1.48 3.33
CA ARG A 51 1.11 -0.31 2.49
C ARG A 51 0.12 -0.16 1.33
N ALA A 52 -0.34 -1.26 0.75
CA ALA A 52 -1.37 -1.24 -0.28
C ALA A 52 -2.70 -0.69 0.26
N LEU A 53 -3.14 -1.14 1.44
CA LEU A 53 -4.38 -0.68 2.07
C LEU A 53 -4.30 0.78 2.55
N GLU A 54 -3.17 1.19 3.13
CA GLU A 54 -2.95 2.58 3.53
C GLU A 54 -2.95 3.53 2.32
N ALA A 55 -2.39 3.10 1.19
CA ALA A 55 -2.37 3.89 -0.04
C ALA A 55 -3.76 4.04 -0.69
N THR A 56 -4.69 3.12 -0.42
CA THR A 56 -6.07 3.17 -0.92
C THR A 56 -7.05 3.81 0.03
N ALA A 57 -6.64 4.17 1.25
CA ALA A 57 -7.52 4.81 2.21
C ALA A 57 -8.05 6.17 1.69
N ASP A 58 -9.32 6.45 1.95
CA ASP A 58 -10.00 7.70 1.55
C ASP A 58 -9.96 8.80 2.63
N GLY A 59 -9.37 8.51 3.80
CA GLY A 59 -9.30 9.42 4.94
C GLY A 59 -10.56 9.45 5.83
N ALA A 60 -11.65 8.81 5.40
CA ALA A 60 -12.89 8.64 6.16
C ALA A 60 -13.04 7.22 6.74
N GLY A 61 -12.00 6.39 6.63
CA GLY A 61 -11.99 4.99 7.07
C GLY A 61 -12.46 4.00 6.00
N GLY A 62 -12.72 4.45 4.77
CA GLY A 62 -12.96 3.61 3.60
C GLY A 62 -11.70 3.40 2.77
N ILE A 63 -11.80 2.50 1.78
CA ILE A 63 -10.75 2.28 0.78
C ILE A 63 -11.33 2.35 -0.63
N LYS A 64 -10.50 2.71 -1.62
CA LYS A 64 -10.88 2.78 -3.05
C LYS A 64 -10.07 1.82 -3.90
N THR A 65 -10.62 1.44 -5.05
CA THR A 65 -9.90 0.68 -6.07
C THR A 65 -8.66 1.45 -6.55
N MET A 66 -7.60 0.70 -6.83
CA MET A 66 -6.34 1.25 -7.30
C MET A 66 -5.72 0.32 -8.35
N MET A 67 -5.78 0.72 -9.62
CA MET A 67 -5.14 0.01 -10.72
C MET A 67 -3.75 0.59 -10.95
N TYR A 68 -2.73 -0.05 -10.36
CA TYR A 68 -1.30 0.21 -10.55
C TYR A 68 -0.84 1.62 -10.16
N THR A 69 -0.50 1.79 -8.88
CA THR A 69 0.28 2.95 -8.43
C THR A 69 1.70 2.55 -8.10
N SER A 70 2.63 3.48 -8.30
CA SER A 70 3.98 3.39 -7.75
C SER A 70 3.97 3.98 -6.34
N LEU A 71 4.08 3.13 -5.32
CA LEU A 71 4.44 3.63 -4.00
C LEU A 71 5.88 4.15 -4.08
N TYR A 72 6.07 5.35 -3.54
CA TYR A 72 7.31 6.14 -3.65
C TYR A 72 7.59 6.77 -5.01
N ALA A 73 6.63 6.81 -5.96
CA ALA A 73 6.74 7.77 -7.06
C ALA A 73 6.62 9.19 -6.49
N GLU A 74 7.70 9.95 -6.65
CA GLU A 74 7.92 11.37 -6.35
C GLU A 74 6.70 12.14 -5.80
N LYS A 75 6.82 12.54 -4.53
CA LYS A 75 6.31 13.84 -4.05
C LYS A 75 7.35 14.91 -4.38
#